data_AF-A0A660Z343-F1
#
_entry.id   AF-A0A660Z343-F1
#
_cell.length_a   1.000
_cell.length_b   1.000
_cell.length_c   1.000
_cell.angle_alpha   90.00
_cell.angle_beta   90.00
_cell.angle_gamma   90.00
#
_symmetry.space_group_name_H-M   'P 1'
#
loop_
_entity.id
_entity.type
_entity.pdbx_description
1 polymer ?
#
loop_
_entity_poly.entity_id
_entity_poly.type
_entity_poly.pdbx_seq_one_letter_code
_entity_poly.pdbx_strand_id
1 'polypeptide(L)'
;MIKNSCAAGSLLLGTRLKKIGENLNSQVGKICKDNKLDIETRWIPAISLLNEKGELSVQSLADIIGITHPAVVQLTNQLLQKGFVKTEKLLADKRVTIISITEKGREKFEMLKPVLNEIESSINSLLSETSYDMMDVISKLENSLLSEKLIKNTSKNIKENQLRDVRIVPYQNKYKRDFKKLNTEWLEKYFTVEPIDKKIISSPEEEIINKGGEIFFALLDKEVIGTCAVLKDDKKTYELTKMAVTEKSQGKQIGKKLGLTVIGFVVSKRGKRIVLDTNIKLTAAIQLYRKLGFVTIPFKYDNKYKRELIRMELNLR
;
A
#
# COMPACT_ATOMS: atom_id res chain seq x y z
N MET A 1 -26.40 -22.05 -17.52
CA MET A 1 -25.16 -21.25 -17.69
C MET A 1 -25.42 -19.80 -17.31
N ILE A 2 -24.85 -19.32 -16.19
CA ILE A 2 -24.91 -17.89 -15.87
C ILE A 2 -23.93 -17.18 -16.83
N LYS A 3 -24.46 -16.39 -17.77
CA LYS A 3 -23.67 -15.62 -18.75
C LYS A 3 -22.68 -14.69 -18.03
N ASN A 4 -21.39 -14.99 -18.17
CA ASN A 4 -20.29 -14.12 -17.75
C ASN A 4 -20.05 -13.02 -18.80
N SER A 5 -20.93 -12.02 -18.86
CA SER A 5 -20.71 -10.83 -19.71
C SER A 5 -20.80 -9.54 -18.91
N CYS A 6 -20.15 -9.48 -17.74
CA CYS A 6 -20.02 -8.23 -17.01
C CYS A 6 -18.61 -7.67 -17.22
N ALA A 7 -18.51 -6.44 -17.75
CA ALA A 7 -17.28 -5.69 -17.95
C ALA A 7 -16.42 -5.55 -16.67
N ALA A 8 -17.00 -5.81 -15.50
CA ALA A 8 -16.31 -5.73 -14.22
C ALA A 8 -15.47 -6.97 -13.86
N GLY A 9 -15.60 -8.11 -14.56
CA GLY A 9 -14.70 -9.28 -14.44
C GLY A 9 -14.29 -9.65 -13.01
N SER A 10 -12.98 -9.60 -12.71
CA SER A 10 -12.40 -9.91 -11.40
C SER A 10 -12.70 -8.87 -10.31
N LEU A 11 -13.17 -7.67 -10.65
CA LEU A 11 -13.58 -6.65 -9.66
C LEU A 11 -14.80 -7.11 -8.85
N LEU A 12 -15.61 -8.02 -9.38
CA LEU A 12 -16.77 -8.58 -8.70
C LEU A 12 -16.45 -9.85 -7.90
N LEU A 13 -15.18 -10.27 -7.79
CA LEU A 13 -14.80 -11.51 -7.12
C LEU A 13 -15.35 -11.57 -5.69
N GLY A 14 -15.18 -10.50 -4.91
CA GLY A 14 -15.69 -10.45 -3.53
C GLY A 14 -17.21 -10.61 -3.44
N THR A 15 -17.97 -9.97 -4.35
CA THR A 15 -19.43 -10.11 -4.42
C THR A 15 -19.84 -11.53 -4.79
N ARG A 16 -19.12 -12.18 -5.70
CA ARG A 16 -19.41 -13.57 -6.11
C ARG A 16 -19.13 -14.55 -4.97
N LEU A 17 -18.00 -14.41 -4.26
CA LEU A 17 -17.67 -15.23 -3.09
C LEU A 17 -18.73 -15.07 -1.99
N LYS A 18 -19.16 -13.84 -1.70
CA LYS A 18 -20.25 -13.58 -0.75
C LYS A 18 -21.53 -14.32 -1.15
N LYS A 19 -21.95 -14.21 -2.42
CA LYS A 19 -23.16 -14.86 -2.92
C LYS A 19 -23.07 -16.39 -2.86
N ILE A 20 -21.90 -16.96 -3.13
CA ILE A 20 -21.65 -18.40 -2.99
C ILE A 20 -21.86 -18.82 -1.53
N GLY A 21 -21.25 -18.10 -0.58
CA GLY A 21 -21.39 -18.38 0.85
C GLY A 21 -22.84 -18.28 1.33
N GLU A 22 -23.58 -17.25 0.91
CA GLU A 22 -25.00 -17.09 1.25
C GLU A 22 -25.87 -18.23 0.71
N ASN A 23 -25.63 -18.65 -0.54
CA ASN A 23 -26.37 -19.75 -1.16
C ASN A 23 -26.07 -21.09 -0.48
N LEU A 24 -24.79 -21.36 -0.16
CA LEU A 24 -24.39 -22.57 0.55
C LEU A 24 -25.05 -22.63 1.93
N ASN A 25 -24.98 -21.54 2.70
CA ASN A 25 -25.62 -21.44 4.01
C ASN A 25 -27.14 -21.65 3.95
N SER A 26 -27.79 -21.11 2.92
CA SER A 26 -29.24 -21.31 2.73
C SER A 26 -29.60 -22.78 2.49
N GLN A 27 -28.82 -23.49 1.66
CA GLN A 27 -29.05 -24.91 1.38
C GLN A 27 -28.78 -25.79 2.60
N VAL A 28 -27.67 -25.55 3.31
CA VAL A 28 -27.37 -26.25 4.57
C VAL A 28 -28.49 -26.04 5.59
N GLY A 29 -28.98 -24.81 5.74
CA GLY A 29 -30.10 -24.51 6.64
C GLY A 29 -31.38 -25.25 6.27
N LYS A 30 -31.68 -25.41 4.97
CA LYS A 30 -32.80 -26.22 4.52
C LYS A 30 -32.62 -27.69 4.88
N ILE A 31 -31.44 -28.27 4.64
CA ILE A 31 -31.13 -29.67 4.99
C ILE A 31 -31.29 -29.92 6.48
N CYS A 32 -30.76 -29.02 7.33
CA CYS A 32 -30.93 -29.12 8.78
C CYS A 32 -32.40 -29.07 9.21
N LYS A 33 -33.20 -28.18 8.59
CA LYS A 33 -34.63 -28.06 8.88
C LYS A 33 -35.41 -29.30 8.45
N ASP A 34 -35.15 -29.83 7.26
CA ASP A 34 -35.83 -31.00 6.71
C ASP A 34 -35.53 -32.27 7.55
N ASN A 35 -34.34 -32.34 8.16
CA ASN A 35 -33.94 -33.37 9.12
C ASN A 35 -34.34 -33.07 10.58
N LYS A 36 -35.17 -32.04 10.81
CA LYS A 36 -35.68 -31.63 12.13
C LYS A 36 -34.57 -31.37 13.16
N LEU A 37 -33.42 -30.86 12.72
CA LEU A 37 -32.34 -30.50 13.61
C LEU A 37 -32.64 -29.15 14.29
N ASP A 38 -32.67 -29.13 15.63
CA ASP A 38 -32.77 -27.90 16.43
C ASP A 38 -31.40 -27.17 16.48
N ILE A 39 -30.93 -26.74 15.31
CA ILE A 39 -29.70 -25.95 15.12
C ILE A 39 -29.87 -24.96 13.98
N GLU A 40 -29.32 -23.76 14.14
CA GLU A 40 -29.20 -22.80 13.06
C GLU A 40 -27.85 -22.97 12.34
N THR A 41 -27.83 -22.79 11.01
CA THR A 41 -26.62 -22.95 10.19
C THR A 41 -25.43 -22.14 10.71
N ARG A 42 -25.68 -20.91 11.19
CA ARG A 42 -24.64 -20.03 11.72
C ARG A 42 -23.96 -20.57 12.97
N TRP A 43 -24.59 -21.48 13.72
CA TRP A 43 -24.00 -22.10 14.91
C TRP A 43 -23.03 -23.23 14.57
N ILE A 44 -23.17 -23.86 13.40
CA ILE A 44 -22.41 -25.05 13.03
C ILE A 44 -20.89 -24.82 13.14
N PRO A 45 -20.28 -23.79 12.51
CA PRO A 45 -18.83 -23.60 12.61
C PRO A 45 -18.36 -23.40 14.06
N ALA A 46 -19.12 -22.65 14.86
CA ALA A 46 -18.77 -22.38 16.25
C ALA A 46 -18.82 -23.63 17.12
N ILE A 47 -19.87 -24.45 17.01
CA ILE A 47 -20.00 -25.69 17.77
C ILE A 47 -18.95 -26.71 17.31
N SER A 48 -18.71 -26.85 16.00
CA SER A 48 -17.67 -27.76 15.48
C SER A 48 -16.29 -27.41 16.04
N LEU A 49 -15.91 -26.12 16.02
CA LEU A 49 -14.63 -25.65 16.56
C LEU A 49 -14.53 -25.83 18.08
N LEU A 50 -15.59 -25.53 18.82
CA LEU A 50 -15.61 -25.74 20.28
C LEU A 50 -15.58 -27.22 20.65
N ASN A 51 -16.18 -28.09 19.83
CA ASN A 51 -16.11 -29.53 20.03
C ASN A 51 -14.69 -30.07 19.79
N GLU A 52 -14.00 -29.57 18.75
CA GLU A 52 -12.63 -29.97 18.42
C GLU A 52 -11.57 -29.38 19.38
N LYS A 53 -11.64 -28.08 19.66
CA LYS A 53 -10.64 -27.35 20.47
C LYS A 53 -10.95 -27.30 21.96
N GLY A 54 -12.18 -27.65 22.35
CA GLY A 54 -12.65 -27.65 23.75
C GLY A 54 -13.09 -26.27 24.25
N GLU A 55 -12.15 -25.32 24.30
CA GLU A 55 -12.39 -23.96 24.76
C GLU A 55 -11.73 -22.90 23.86
N LEU A 56 -12.46 -21.81 23.60
CA LEU A 56 -11.97 -20.71 22.76
C LEU A 56 -12.43 -19.37 23.34
N SER A 57 -11.59 -18.34 23.20
CA SER A 57 -12.02 -16.97 23.51
C SER A 57 -12.97 -16.45 22.42
N VAL A 58 -13.82 -15.47 22.78
CA VAL A 58 -14.68 -14.77 21.80
C VAL A 58 -13.85 -14.22 20.64
N GLN A 59 -12.66 -13.67 20.91
CA GLN A 59 -11.76 -13.12 19.91
C GLN A 59 -11.22 -14.21 18.98
N SER A 60 -10.70 -15.30 19.54
CA SER A 60 -10.18 -16.43 18.77
C SER A 60 -11.24 -17.04 17.87
N LEU A 61 -12.47 -17.16 18.38
CA LEU A 61 -13.59 -17.69 17.62
C LEU A 61 -14.00 -16.74 16.47
N ALA A 62 -13.97 -15.43 16.70
CA ALA A 62 -14.20 -14.42 15.64
C ALA A 62 -13.16 -14.51 14.53
N ASP A 63 -11.89 -14.63 14.91
CA ASP A 63 -10.77 -14.69 13.97
C ASP A 63 -10.78 -15.97 13.12
N ILE A 64 -11.08 -17.14 13.73
CA ILE A 64 -11.11 -18.42 13.02
C ILE A 64 -12.34 -18.53 12.11
N ILE A 65 -13.52 -18.12 12.58
CA ILE A 65 -14.77 -18.20 11.78
C ILE A 65 -14.81 -17.10 10.71
N GLY A 66 -14.10 -15.99 10.90
CA GLY A 66 -14.12 -14.86 9.98
C GLY A 66 -15.39 -14.01 10.08
N ILE A 67 -15.97 -13.89 11.29
CA ILE A 67 -17.14 -13.04 11.58
C ILE A 67 -16.78 -11.98 12.62
N THR A 68 -17.63 -10.95 12.73
CA THR A 68 -17.36 -9.83 13.65
C THR A 68 -17.48 -10.26 15.11
N HIS A 69 -16.72 -9.63 16.01
CA HIS A 69 -16.81 -9.88 17.45
C HIS A 69 -18.25 -9.74 18.00
N PRO A 70 -19.06 -8.72 17.64
CA PRO A 70 -20.46 -8.67 18.05
C PRO A 70 -21.30 -9.85 17.55
N ALA A 71 -21.05 -10.36 16.34
CA ALA A 71 -21.75 -11.53 15.81
C ALA A 71 -21.43 -12.81 16.61
N VAL A 72 -20.17 -13.00 17.03
CA VAL A 72 -19.80 -14.10 17.93
C VAL A 72 -20.49 -13.97 19.28
N VAL A 73 -20.55 -12.77 19.86
CA VAL A 73 -21.24 -12.54 21.14
C VAL A 73 -22.73 -12.90 21.02
N GLN A 74 -23.40 -12.44 19.95
CA GLN A 74 -24.80 -12.76 19.72
C GLN A 74 -25.03 -14.27 19.56
N LEU A 75 -24.20 -14.95 18.78
CA LEU A 75 -24.23 -16.40 18.60
C LEU A 75 -24.02 -17.14 19.93
N THR A 76 -23.03 -16.71 20.71
CA THR A 76 -22.70 -17.31 22.01
C THR A 76 -23.88 -17.20 22.97
N ASN A 77 -24.54 -16.05 23.02
CA ASN A 77 -25.73 -15.85 23.86
C ASN A 77 -26.89 -16.78 23.47
N GLN A 78 -27.07 -17.06 22.19
CA GLN A 78 -28.10 -18.00 21.73
C GLN A 78 -27.77 -19.44 22.13
N LEU A 79 -26.50 -19.85 22.00
CA LEU A 79 -26.04 -21.16 22.44
C LEU A 79 -26.12 -21.33 23.96
N LEU A 80 -25.84 -20.27 24.73
CA LEU A 80 -26.02 -20.22 26.18
C LEU A 80 -27.48 -20.45 26.57
N GLN A 81 -28.44 -19.79 25.90
CA GLN A 81 -29.88 -19.97 26.15
C GLN A 81 -30.35 -21.41 25.90
N LYS A 82 -29.76 -22.09 24.91
CA LYS A 82 -30.03 -23.51 24.64
C LYS A 82 -29.30 -24.46 25.61
N GLY A 83 -28.33 -23.95 26.36
CA GLY A 83 -27.48 -24.71 27.29
C GLY A 83 -26.40 -25.54 26.60
N PHE A 84 -26.04 -25.21 25.35
CA PHE A 84 -25.03 -25.95 24.57
C PHE A 84 -23.60 -25.50 24.86
N VAL A 85 -23.43 -24.27 25.33
CA VAL A 85 -22.13 -23.73 25.74
C VAL A 85 -22.24 -23.11 27.13
N LYS A 86 -21.10 -22.93 27.78
CA LYS A 86 -20.94 -22.10 28.98
C LYS A 86 -19.85 -21.06 28.73
N THR A 87 -19.89 -19.98 29.50
CA THR A 87 -18.89 -18.91 29.42
C THR A 87 -18.28 -18.62 30.77
N GLU A 88 -16.97 -18.42 30.78
CA GLU A 88 -16.21 -18.08 31.99
C GLU A 88 -15.27 -16.90 31.68
N LYS A 89 -14.93 -16.11 32.71
CA LYS A 89 -13.92 -15.07 32.58
C LYS A 89 -12.54 -15.69 32.75
N LEU A 90 -11.61 -15.38 31.85
CA LEU A 90 -10.25 -15.89 31.96
C LEU A 90 -9.60 -15.35 33.26
N LEU A 91 -8.99 -16.24 34.05
CA LEU A 91 -8.39 -15.88 35.34
C LEU A 91 -7.28 -14.83 35.20
N ALA A 92 -6.48 -14.92 34.13
CA ALA A 92 -5.38 -14.02 33.84
C ALA A 92 -5.83 -12.64 33.34
N ASP A 93 -6.98 -12.54 32.65
CA ASP A 93 -7.58 -11.29 32.20
C ASP A 93 -9.11 -11.40 32.20
N LYS A 94 -9.75 -10.83 33.22
CA LYS A 94 -11.22 -10.88 33.40
C LYS A 94 -12.01 -10.19 32.28
N ARG A 95 -11.35 -9.45 31.39
CA ARG A 95 -12.00 -8.89 30.19
C ARG A 95 -12.21 -9.96 29.13
N VAL A 96 -11.34 -10.96 29.08
CA VAL A 96 -11.44 -12.08 28.12
C VAL A 96 -12.52 -13.04 28.60
N THR A 97 -13.45 -13.35 27.69
CA THR A 97 -14.50 -14.35 27.92
C THR A 97 -14.14 -15.60 27.15
N ILE A 98 -14.03 -16.72 27.84
CA ILE A 98 -13.80 -18.06 27.30
C ILE A 98 -15.15 -18.74 27.14
N ILE A 99 -15.34 -19.38 26.00
CA ILE A 99 -16.51 -20.19 25.66
C ILE A 99 -16.05 -21.64 25.66
N SER A 100 -16.81 -22.52 26.30
CA SER A 100 -16.59 -23.96 26.25
C SER A 100 -17.90 -24.70 26.01
N ILE A 101 -17.83 -25.84 25.33
CA ILE A 101 -18.99 -26.69 25.07
C ILE A 101 -19.40 -27.43 26.37
N THR A 102 -20.70 -27.50 26.65
CA THR A 102 -21.24 -28.28 27.77
C THR A 102 -21.42 -29.75 27.38
N GLU A 103 -21.67 -30.63 28.35
CA GLU A 103 -22.00 -32.04 28.05
C GLU A 103 -23.24 -32.14 27.16
N LYS A 104 -24.31 -31.42 27.50
CA LYS A 104 -25.51 -31.29 26.66
C LYS A 104 -25.18 -30.81 25.23
N GLY A 105 -24.24 -29.88 25.11
CA GLY A 105 -23.75 -29.41 23.82
C GLY A 105 -23.04 -30.50 23.01
N ARG A 106 -22.18 -31.31 23.66
CA ARG A 106 -21.50 -32.44 23.04
C ARG A 106 -22.47 -33.52 22.59
N GLU A 107 -23.39 -33.93 23.46
CA GLU A 107 -24.46 -34.89 23.12
C GLU A 107 -25.26 -34.40 21.92
N LYS A 108 -25.65 -33.11 21.92
CA LYS A 108 -26.36 -32.52 20.79
C LYS A 108 -25.50 -32.54 19.53
N PHE A 109 -24.22 -32.22 19.60
CA PHE A 109 -23.32 -32.25 18.45
C PHE A 109 -23.14 -33.66 17.87
N GLU A 110 -23.01 -34.68 18.70
CA GLU A 110 -22.93 -36.08 18.24
C GLU A 110 -24.22 -36.51 17.53
N MET A 111 -25.40 -36.00 17.91
CA MET A 111 -26.64 -36.22 17.15
C MET A 111 -26.65 -35.52 15.77
N LEU A 112 -25.92 -34.41 15.61
CA LEU A 112 -25.85 -33.65 14.35
C LEU A 112 -24.86 -34.25 13.37
N LYS A 113 -23.79 -34.88 13.88
CA LYS A 113 -22.63 -35.37 13.15
C LYS A 113 -22.98 -36.22 11.92
N PRO A 114 -23.96 -37.16 11.94
CA PRO A 114 -24.30 -37.94 10.75
C PRO A 114 -24.76 -37.05 9.58
N VAL A 115 -25.63 -36.07 9.86
CA VAL A 115 -26.13 -35.16 8.83
C VAL A 115 -25.04 -34.20 8.37
N LEU A 116 -24.19 -33.72 9.28
CA LEU A 116 -23.07 -32.84 8.94
C LEU A 116 -22.03 -33.54 8.04
N ASN A 117 -21.74 -34.82 8.30
CA ASN A 117 -20.83 -35.62 7.48
C ASN A 117 -21.39 -35.82 6.06
N GLU A 118 -22.69 -36.05 5.91
CA GLU A 118 -23.32 -36.16 4.58
C GLU A 118 -23.30 -34.83 3.82
N ILE A 119 -23.49 -33.70 4.53
CA ILE A 119 -23.35 -32.35 3.97
C ILE A 119 -21.90 -32.13 3.50
N GLU A 120 -20.92 -32.46 4.33
CA GLU A 120 -19.50 -32.32 4.00
C GLU A 120 -19.11 -33.18 2.80
N SER A 121 -19.55 -34.44 2.75
CA SER A 121 -19.35 -35.33 1.61
C SER A 121 -19.94 -34.77 0.31
N SER A 122 -21.16 -34.23 0.39
CA SER A 122 -21.84 -33.59 -0.76
C SER A 122 -21.09 -32.35 -1.23
N ILE A 123 -20.61 -31.51 -0.31
CA ILE A 123 -19.78 -30.34 -0.64
C ILE A 123 -18.48 -30.78 -1.30
N ASN A 124 -17.79 -31.78 -0.76
CA ASN A 124 -16.56 -32.32 -1.34
C ASN A 124 -16.78 -32.88 -2.75
N SER A 125 -17.94 -33.51 -3.01
CA SER A 125 -18.33 -33.93 -4.36
C SER A 125 -18.55 -32.75 -5.30
N LEU A 126 -19.17 -31.66 -4.86
CA LEU A 126 -19.33 -30.45 -5.68
C LEU A 126 -17.98 -29.77 -5.98
N LEU A 127 -17.05 -29.82 -5.03
CA LEU A 127 -15.71 -29.26 -5.22
C LEU A 127 -14.85 -30.12 -6.16
N SER A 128 -15.01 -31.45 -6.15
CA SER A 128 -14.26 -32.36 -7.01
C SER A 128 -14.68 -32.30 -8.49
N GLU A 129 -15.86 -31.76 -8.80
CA GLU A 129 -16.25 -31.40 -10.17
C GLU A 129 -15.35 -30.32 -10.78
N THR A 130 -14.65 -29.55 -9.94
CA THR A 130 -13.71 -28.53 -10.41
C THR A 130 -12.36 -29.16 -10.73
N SER A 131 -11.69 -28.70 -11.79
CA SER A 131 -10.35 -29.18 -12.18
C SER A 131 -9.23 -28.71 -11.24
N TYR A 132 -9.55 -28.06 -10.12
CA TYR A 132 -8.60 -27.41 -9.22
C TYR A 132 -8.96 -27.70 -7.77
N ASP A 133 -7.96 -27.79 -6.89
CA ASP A 133 -8.19 -27.80 -5.45
C ASP A 133 -8.65 -26.41 -4.99
N MET A 134 -9.97 -26.23 -4.89
CA MET A 134 -10.57 -24.95 -4.51
C MET A 134 -10.18 -24.51 -3.10
N MET A 135 -9.92 -25.44 -2.17
CA MET A 135 -9.50 -25.11 -0.83
C MET A 135 -8.09 -24.52 -0.83
N ASP A 136 -7.17 -25.15 -1.57
CA ASP A 136 -5.81 -24.62 -1.78
C ASP A 136 -5.83 -23.23 -2.45
N VAL A 137 -6.69 -23.02 -3.45
CA VAL A 137 -6.85 -21.72 -4.12
C VAL A 137 -7.34 -20.64 -3.15
N ILE A 138 -8.35 -20.94 -2.33
CA ILE A 138 -8.89 -20.00 -1.33
C ILE A 138 -7.80 -19.65 -0.31
N SER A 139 -7.09 -20.64 0.25
CA SER A 139 -6.03 -20.39 1.23
C SER A 139 -4.88 -19.56 0.65
N LYS A 140 -4.49 -19.77 -0.60
CA LYS A 140 -3.48 -18.93 -1.28
C LYS A 140 -3.96 -17.50 -1.49
N LEU A 141 -5.24 -17.32 -1.79
CA LEU A 141 -5.85 -15.99 -1.95
C LEU A 141 -5.89 -15.25 -0.61
N GLU A 142 -6.34 -15.90 0.46
CA GLU A 142 -6.38 -15.35 1.82
C GLU A 142 -4.99 -14.88 2.26
N ASN A 143 -3.97 -15.72 2.13
CA ASN A 143 -2.58 -15.36 2.44
C ASN A 143 -2.06 -14.17 1.60
N SER A 144 -2.45 -14.12 0.33
CA SER A 144 -2.07 -13.01 -0.56
C SER A 144 -2.75 -11.69 -0.18
N LEU A 145 -3.98 -11.74 0.33
CA LEU A 145 -4.69 -10.56 0.82
C LEU A 145 -4.15 -10.09 2.17
N LEU A 146 -3.87 -11.01 3.10
CA LEU A 146 -3.27 -10.72 4.41
C LEU A 146 -1.89 -10.05 4.28
N SER A 147 -1.11 -10.42 3.26
CA SER A 147 0.20 -9.80 3.00
C SER A 147 0.13 -8.40 2.35
N GLU A 148 -1.08 -7.87 2.14
CA GLU A 148 -1.37 -6.58 1.47
C GLU A 148 -0.75 -6.46 0.07
N LYS A 149 -0.47 -7.59 -0.60
CA LYS A 149 0.15 -7.61 -1.94
C LYS A 149 -0.68 -6.82 -2.95
N LEU A 150 -2.01 -6.90 -2.88
CA LEU A 150 -2.91 -6.15 -3.75
C LEU A 150 -2.69 -4.64 -3.62
N ILE A 151 -2.66 -4.11 -2.39
CA ILE A 151 -2.47 -2.68 -2.12
C ILE A 151 -1.10 -2.23 -2.62
N LYS A 152 -0.04 -2.97 -2.28
CA LYS A 152 1.34 -2.67 -2.64
C LYS A 152 1.54 -2.66 -4.16
N ASN A 153 1.09 -3.71 -4.84
CA ASN A 153 1.24 -3.86 -6.29
C ASN A 153 0.43 -2.81 -7.05
N THR A 154 -0.83 -2.59 -6.65
CA THR A 154 -1.70 -1.62 -7.32
C THR A 154 -1.16 -0.20 -7.15
N SER A 155 -0.75 0.18 -5.93
CA SER A 155 -0.17 1.50 -5.67
C SER A 155 1.12 1.75 -6.44
N LYS A 156 1.97 0.71 -6.58
CA LYS A 156 3.18 0.76 -7.40
C LYS A 156 2.83 0.99 -8.88
N ASN A 157 1.94 0.18 -9.43
CA ASN A 157 1.55 0.25 -10.83
C ASN A 157 0.87 1.58 -11.18
N ILE A 158 0.03 2.12 -10.28
CA ILE A 158 -0.58 3.45 -10.45
C ILE A 158 0.51 4.52 -10.57
N LYS A 159 1.50 4.52 -9.67
CA LYS A 159 2.61 5.48 -9.71
C LYS A 159 3.46 5.33 -10.97
N GLU A 160 3.71 4.10 -11.41
CA GLU A 160 4.47 3.82 -12.64
C GLU A 160 3.72 4.29 -13.89
N ASN A 161 2.40 4.06 -13.95
CA ASN A 161 1.57 4.54 -15.05
C ASN A 161 1.53 6.08 -15.09
N GLN A 162 1.32 6.74 -13.95
CA GLN A 162 1.39 8.22 -13.87
C GLN A 162 2.74 8.78 -14.33
N LEU A 163 3.83 8.06 -14.10
CA LEU A 163 5.18 8.46 -14.56
C LEU A 163 5.39 8.28 -16.06
N ARG A 164 4.64 7.40 -16.74
CA ARG A 164 4.80 7.17 -18.19
C ARG A 164 4.43 8.42 -18.98
N ASP A 165 3.40 9.12 -18.55
CA ASP A 165 2.91 10.32 -19.25
C ASP A 165 3.75 11.57 -18.97
N VAL A 166 4.57 11.55 -17.91
CA VAL A 166 5.48 12.65 -17.58
C VAL A 166 6.66 12.67 -18.55
N ARG A 167 6.82 13.70 -19.38
CA ARG A 167 7.97 13.86 -20.27
C ARG A 167 9.02 14.76 -19.62
N ILE A 168 10.29 14.42 -19.74
CA ILE A 168 11.38 15.31 -19.31
C ILE A 168 11.93 16.03 -20.55
N VAL A 169 12.00 17.35 -20.50
CA VAL A 169 12.53 18.18 -21.61
C VAL A 169 13.64 19.12 -21.09
N PRO A 170 14.65 19.44 -21.90
CA PRO A 170 15.70 20.38 -21.52
C PRO A 170 15.21 21.84 -21.56
N TYR A 171 16.08 22.77 -21.15
CA TYR A 171 15.73 24.18 -21.09
C TYR A 171 15.36 24.76 -22.45
N GLN A 172 14.33 25.58 -22.44
CA GLN A 172 13.95 26.48 -23.53
C GLN A 172 13.45 27.77 -22.88
N ASN A 173 13.69 28.92 -23.52
CA ASN A 173 13.30 30.23 -22.97
C ASN A 173 11.81 30.32 -22.58
N LYS A 174 10.93 29.58 -23.28
CA LYS A 174 9.50 29.48 -22.93
C LYS A 174 9.22 28.96 -21.51
N TYR A 175 10.12 28.16 -20.93
CA TYR A 175 10.00 27.60 -19.58
C TYR A 175 10.65 28.46 -18.48
N LYS A 176 11.24 29.61 -18.83
CA LYS A 176 11.89 30.53 -17.88
C LYS A 176 10.95 30.97 -16.75
N ARG A 177 9.68 31.25 -17.09
CA ARG A 177 8.66 31.64 -16.11
C ARG A 177 8.30 30.49 -15.17
N ASP A 178 8.21 29.27 -15.68
CA ASP A 178 7.91 28.08 -14.87
C ASP A 178 9.05 27.74 -13.91
N PHE A 179 10.30 27.84 -14.37
CA PHE A 179 11.49 27.69 -13.51
C PHE A 179 11.44 28.66 -12.34
N LYS A 180 11.08 29.92 -12.62
CA LYS A 180 10.92 30.95 -11.61
C LYS A 180 9.82 30.65 -10.61
N LYS A 181 8.62 30.40 -11.13
CA LYS A 181 7.45 30.09 -10.32
C LYS A 181 7.70 28.91 -9.37
N LEU A 182 8.13 27.75 -9.90
CA LEU A 182 8.30 26.53 -9.11
C LEU A 182 9.33 26.67 -7.98
N ASN A 183 10.46 27.31 -8.27
CA ASN A 183 11.50 27.48 -7.26
C ASN A 183 11.14 28.57 -6.24
N THR A 184 10.46 29.64 -6.67
CA THR A 184 9.97 30.67 -5.73
C THR A 184 8.91 30.10 -4.79
N GLU A 185 7.89 29.40 -5.30
CA GLU A 185 6.85 28.75 -4.48
C GLU A 185 7.46 27.78 -3.46
N TRP A 186 8.43 26.96 -3.90
CA TRP A 186 9.12 26.04 -3.01
C TRP A 186 9.95 26.76 -1.94
N LEU A 187 10.67 27.82 -2.32
CA LEU A 187 11.46 28.60 -1.39
C LEU A 187 10.55 29.26 -0.36
N GLU A 188 9.55 30.03 -0.77
CA GLU A 188 8.64 30.74 0.13
C GLU A 188 7.92 29.83 1.12
N LYS A 189 7.65 28.58 0.74
CA LYS A 189 7.04 27.60 1.64
C LYS A 189 7.96 27.14 2.76
N TYR A 190 9.26 26.96 2.49
CA TYR A 190 10.18 26.31 3.43
C TYR A 190 11.27 27.23 3.99
N PHE A 191 11.57 28.34 3.31
CA PHE A 191 12.71 29.22 3.57
C PHE A 191 12.43 30.68 3.14
N THR A 192 13.34 31.58 3.51
CA THR A 192 13.37 32.93 2.93
C THR A 192 14.03 32.90 1.55
N VAL A 193 13.46 33.59 0.57
CA VAL A 193 14.08 33.74 -0.76
C VAL A 193 15.28 34.68 -0.67
N GLU A 194 16.50 34.13 -0.74
CA GLU A 194 17.74 34.91 -0.59
C GLU A 194 18.14 35.62 -1.89
N PRO A 195 18.98 36.69 -1.84
CA PRO A 195 19.39 37.42 -3.04
C PRO A 195 20.00 36.55 -4.13
N ILE A 196 20.82 35.56 -3.74
CA ILE A 196 21.42 34.60 -4.66
C ILE A 196 20.36 33.71 -5.33
N ASP A 197 19.29 33.34 -4.62
CA ASP A 197 18.17 32.60 -5.20
C ASP A 197 17.48 33.44 -6.28
N LYS A 198 17.16 34.70 -5.97
CA LYS A 198 16.51 35.63 -6.92
C LYS A 198 17.33 35.80 -8.19
N LYS A 199 18.65 35.90 -8.06
CA LYS A 199 19.60 36.02 -9.18
C LYS A 199 19.53 34.80 -10.10
N ILE A 200 19.78 33.61 -9.55
CA ILE A 200 19.80 32.34 -10.32
C ILE A 200 18.45 32.09 -11.00
N ILE A 201 17.36 32.30 -10.26
CA ILE A 201 16.02 31.95 -10.70
C ILE A 201 15.48 32.96 -11.74
N SER A 202 15.91 34.22 -11.69
CA SER A 202 15.47 35.24 -12.66
C SER A 202 16.31 35.24 -13.95
N SER A 203 17.57 34.80 -13.89
CA SER A 203 18.50 34.75 -15.02
C SER A 203 19.10 33.35 -15.24
N PRO A 204 18.28 32.30 -15.48
CA PRO A 204 18.76 30.93 -15.62
C PRO A 204 19.72 30.71 -16.80
N GLU A 205 19.58 31.46 -17.89
CA GLU A 205 20.52 31.38 -19.02
C GLU A 205 21.95 31.75 -18.59
N GLU A 206 22.12 32.92 -17.98
CA GLU A 206 23.42 33.42 -17.55
C GLU A 206 24.00 32.62 -16.38
N GLU A 207 23.15 32.25 -15.42
CA GLU A 207 23.58 31.66 -14.17
C GLU A 207 23.79 30.15 -14.24
N ILE A 208 23.14 29.46 -15.20
CA ILE A 208 23.16 27.99 -15.32
C ILE A 208 23.65 27.56 -16.71
N ILE A 209 22.94 27.93 -17.77
CA ILE A 209 23.17 27.40 -19.13
C ILE A 209 24.54 27.82 -19.66
N ASN A 210 24.85 29.12 -19.62
CA ASN A 210 26.10 29.69 -20.12
C ASN A 210 27.34 29.20 -19.35
N LYS A 211 27.14 28.68 -18.13
CA LYS A 211 28.20 28.09 -17.30
C LYS A 211 28.40 26.59 -17.57
N GLY A 212 27.76 26.04 -18.59
CA GLY A 212 27.85 24.62 -18.96
C GLY A 212 26.95 23.71 -18.12
N GLY A 213 25.97 24.29 -17.43
CA GLY A 213 24.88 23.56 -16.78
C GLY A 213 23.72 23.27 -17.72
N GLU A 214 22.64 22.72 -17.17
CA GLU A 214 21.38 22.45 -17.88
C GLU A 214 20.19 22.53 -16.91
N ILE A 215 18.99 22.78 -17.41
CA ILE A 215 17.75 22.75 -16.64
C ILE A 215 16.79 21.78 -17.30
N PHE A 216 16.20 20.89 -16.52
CA PHE A 216 15.22 19.91 -16.98
C PHE A 216 13.85 20.19 -16.39
N PHE A 217 12.82 20.07 -17.22
CA PHE A 217 11.43 20.24 -16.83
C PHE A 217 10.65 18.95 -16.99
N ALA A 218 9.80 18.65 -16.01
CA ALA A 218 8.83 17.57 -16.07
C ALA A 218 7.48 18.10 -16.55
N LEU A 219 7.01 17.58 -17.68
CA LEU A 219 5.74 17.97 -18.31
C LEU A 219 4.71 16.85 -18.18
N LEU A 220 3.49 17.20 -17.80
CA LEU A 220 2.30 16.34 -17.89
C LEU A 220 1.23 17.11 -18.64
N ASP A 221 0.67 16.55 -19.71
CA ASP A 221 -0.34 17.21 -20.56
C ASP A 221 0.03 18.64 -20.99
N LYS A 222 1.31 18.85 -21.30
CA LYS A 222 1.95 20.13 -21.67
C LYS A 222 2.14 21.14 -20.51
N GLU A 223 1.66 20.85 -19.31
CA GLU A 223 1.90 21.65 -18.12
C GLU A 223 3.25 21.30 -17.49
N VAL A 224 4.05 22.31 -17.11
CA VAL A 224 5.28 22.11 -16.33
C VAL A 224 4.91 21.86 -14.87
N ILE A 225 5.14 20.64 -14.40
CA ILE A 225 4.80 20.20 -13.04
C ILE A 225 6.02 19.99 -12.14
N GLY A 226 7.22 20.16 -12.69
CA GLY A 226 8.46 20.11 -11.92
C GLY A 226 9.67 20.55 -12.73
N THR A 227 10.75 20.84 -12.03
CA THR A 227 12.03 21.25 -12.61
C THR A 227 13.18 20.74 -11.76
N CYS A 228 14.35 20.58 -12.37
CA CYS A 228 15.64 20.50 -11.68
C CYS A 228 16.71 21.16 -12.55
N ALA A 229 17.79 21.63 -11.92
CA ALA A 229 18.93 22.16 -12.64
C ALA A 229 20.20 21.41 -12.24
N VAL A 230 21.19 21.48 -13.12
CA VAL A 230 22.54 21.02 -12.87
C VAL A 230 23.51 22.14 -13.22
N LEU A 231 24.35 22.52 -12.25
CA LEU A 231 25.43 23.47 -12.43
C LEU A 231 26.74 22.72 -12.61
N LYS A 232 27.62 23.24 -13.46
CA LYS A 232 28.98 22.74 -13.55
C LYS A 232 29.84 23.46 -12.51
N ASP A 233 30.41 22.70 -11.57
CA ASP A 233 31.24 23.25 -10.49
C ASP A 233 32.72 23.24 -10.91
N ASP A 234 33.21 22.10 -11.40
CA ASP A 234 34.56 21.97 -11.96
C ASP A 234 34.55 21.08 -13.23
N LYS A 235 35.73 20.65 -13.72
CA LYS A 235 35.84 19.79 -14.92
C LYS A 235 35.11 18.45 -14.79
N LYS A 236 34.97 17.91 -13.57
CA LYS A 236 34.44 16.57 -13.26
C LYS A 236 33.28 16.58 -12.24
N THR A 237 33.05 17.69 -11.54
CA THR A 237 32.01 17.84 -10.52
C THR A 237 30.86 18.71 -11.02
N TYR A 238 29.63 18.26 -10.76
CA TYR A 238 28.40 18.99 -11.06
C TYR A 238 27.55 19.11 -9.79
N GLU A 239 26.79 20.19 -9.66
CA GLU A 239 25.86 20.43 -8.55
C GLU A 239 24.42 20.23 -9.04
N LEU A 240 23.69 19.28 -8.46
CA LEU A 240 22.23 19.19 -8.62
C LEU A 240 21.59 20.26 -7.74
N THR A 241 20.86 21.18 -8.36
CA THR A 241 20.26 22.33 -7.68
C THR A 241 18.86 22.61 -8.22
N LYS A 242 18.12 23.52 -7.56
CA LYS A 242 16.82 24.04 -8.02
C LYS A 242 15.80 22.95 -8.43
N MET A 243 15.75 21.88 -7.65
CA MET A 243 14.74 20.82 -7.80
C MET A 243 13.45 21.21 -7.10
N ALA A 244 12.36 21.34 -7.85
CA ALA A 244 11.03 21.63 -7.33
C ALA A 244 9.96 20.85 -8.11
N VAL A 245 8.91 20.41 -7.41
CA VAL A 245 7.74 19.72 -7.99
C VAL A 245 6.50 20.35 -7.37
N THR A 246 5.51 20.71 -8.20
CA THR A 246 4.24 21.29 -7.74
C THR A 246 3.59 20.40 -6.70
N GLU A 247 2.94 20.96 -5.68
CA GLU A 247 2.32 20.18 -4.59
C GLU A 247 1.36 19.10 -5.09
N LYS A 248 0.49 19.43 -6.06
CA LYS A 248 -0.45 18.49 -6.70
C LYS A 248 0.21 17.28 -7.39
N SER A 249 1.52 17.34 -7.59
CA SER A 249 2.32 16.32 -8.28
C SER A 249 3.38 15.68 -7.40
N GLN A 250 3.50 16.07 -6.13
CA GLN A 250 4.39 15.41 -5.18
C GLN A 250 3.91 13.99 -4.86
N GLY A 251 4.82 13.12 -4.39
CA GLY A 251 4.52 11.70 -4.13
C GLY A 251 4.40 10.82 -5.39
N LYS A 252 4.37 11.41 -6.59
CA LYS A 252 4.28 10.72 -7.90
C LYS A 252 5.63 10.36 -8.52
N GLN A 253 6.70 10.34 -7.72
CA GLN A 253 8.09 10.02 -8.13
C GLN A 253 8.70 10.94 -9.21
N ILE A 254 8.12 12.10 -9.51
CA ILE A 254 8.65 13.04 -10.52
C ILE A 254 10.06 13.52 -10.16
N GLY A 255 10.31 13.83 -8.88
CA GLY A 255 11.66 14.19 -8.40
C GLY A 255 12.70 13.09 -8.67
N LYS A 256 12.30 11.81 -8.60
CA LYS A 256 13.16 10.67 -8.97
C LYS A 256 13.48 10.67 -10.45
N LYS A 257 12.49 10.91 -11.31
CA LYS A 257 12.68 10.99 -12.76
C LYS A 257 13.60 12.15 -13.14
N LEU A 258 13.41 13.32 -12.52
CA LEU A 258 14.27 14.50 -12.69
C LEU A 258 15.70 14.23 -12.21
N GLY A 259 15.88 13.64 -11.01
CA GLY A 259 17.20 13.30 -10.48
C GLY A 259 17.97 12.28 -11.34
N LEU A 260 17.29 11.23 -11.83
CA LEU A 260 17.88 10.28 -12.79
C LEU A 260 18.27 10.96 -14.11
N THR A 261 17.49 11.94 -14.57
CA THR A 261 17.83 12.72 -15.77
C THR A 261 19.12 13.53 -15.56
N VAL A 262 19.27 14.17 -14.40
CA VAL A 262 20.51 14.89 -14.03
C VAL A 262 21.69 13.93 -13.99
N ILE A 263 21.53 12.74 -13.39
CA ILE A 263 22.59 11.72 -13.36
C ILE A 263 23.00 11.33 -14.78
N GLY A 264 22.03 11.02 -15.66
CA GLY A 264 22.30 10.69 -17.06
C GLY A 264 22.98 11.82 -17.82
N PHE A 265 22.59 13.08 -17.58
CA PHE A 265 23.24 14.24 -18.17
C PHE A 265 24.71 14.33 -17.74
N VAL A 266 25.00 14.24 -16.44
CA VAL A 266 26.38 14.34 -15.92
C VAL A 266 27.25 13.20 -16.46
N VAL A 267 26.72 11.98 -16.53
CA VAL A 267 27.39 10.84 -17.16
C VAL A 267 27.70 11.13 -18.63
N SER A 268 26.76 11.68 -19.40
CA SER A 268 27.00 12.02 -20.81
C SER A 268 28.05 13.12 -21.00
N LYS A 269 28.24 13.98 -19.99
CA LYS A 269 29.32 14.97 -19.93
C LYS A 269 30.64 14.43 -19.35
N ARG A 270 30.75 13.11 -19.13
CA ARG A 270 31.91 12.44 -18.51
C ARG A 270 32.26 12.98 -17.11
N GLY A 271 31.26 13.53 -16.40
CA GLY A 271 31.41 13.91 -15.00
C GLY A 271 31.65 12.69 -14.12
N LYS A 272 32.35 12.89 -13.01
CA LYS A 272 32.70 11.84 -12.04
C LYS A 272 32.00 12.00 -10.70
N ARG A 273 31.43 13.17 -10.43
CA ARG A 273 30.80 13.46 -9.15
C ARG A 273 29.62 14.40 -9.30
N ILE A 274 28.55 14.11 -8.57
CA ILE A 274 27.42 15.03 -8.38
C ILE A 274 27.34 15.38 -6.91
N VAL A 275 27.24 16.67 -6.60
CA VAL A 275 26.98 17.17 -5.25
C VAL A 275 25.63 17.86 -5.21
N LEU A 276 25.04 17.94 -4.03
CA LEU A 276 23.86 18.76 -3.78
C LEU A 276 23.87 19.27 -2.35
N ASP A 277 23.27 20.43 -2.16
CA ASP A 277 23.00 20.99 -0.84
C ASP A 277 21.49 20.94 -0.56
N THR A 278 21.14 20.47 0.64
CA THR A 278 19.74 20.38 1.10
C THR A 278 19.66 20.72 2.58
N ASN A 279 18.48 20.91 3.13
CA ASN A 279 18.29 21.14 4.57
C ASN A 279 17.78 19.88 5.27
N ILE A 280 18.20 19.65 6.53
CA ILE A 280 17.83 18.47 7.33
C ILE A 280 16.32 18.32 7.55
N LYS A 281 15.57 19.43 7.54
CA LYS A 281 14.11 19.45 7.67
C LYS A 281 13.39 18.86 6.45
N LEU A 282 14.06 18.78 5.29
CA LEU A 282 13.50 18.27 4.04
C LEU A 282 13.63 16.75 3.92
N THR A 283 13.01 16.02 4.86
CA THR A 283 13.15 14.56 4.99
C THR A 283 12.79 13.79 3.71
N ALA A 284 11.75 14.22 2.99
CA ALA A 284 11.34 13.62 1.72
C ALA A 284 12.41 13.76 0.62
N ALA A 285 13.08 14.92 0.53
CA ALA A 285 14.15 15.15 -0.43
C ALA A 285 15.39 14.32 -0.09
N ILE A 286 15.76 14.24 1.19
CA ILE A 286 16.88 13.41 1.66
C ILE A 286 16.64 11.94 1.33
N GLN A 287 15.43 11.41 1.59
CA GLN A 287 15.08 10.03 1.25
C GLN A 287 15.11 9.78 -0.26
N LEU A 288 14.68 10.75 -1.06
CA LEU A 288 14.80 10.69 -2.52
C LEU A 288 16.26 10.57 -2.95
N TYR A 289 17.13 11.46 -2.47
CA TYR A 289 18.55 11.47 -2.86
C TYR A 289 19.28 10.19 -2.41
N ARG A 290 18.99 9.68 -1.21
CA ARG A 290 19.51 8.36 -0.77
C ARG A 290 19.10 7.24 -1.72
N LYS A 291 17.84 7.22 -2.18
CA LYS A 291 17.37 6.23 -3.18
C LYS A 291 18.02 6.38 -4.55
N LEU A 292 18.54 7.57 -4.86
CA LEU A 292 19.35 7.83 -6.07
C LEU A 292 20.85 7.50 -5.87
N GLY A 293 21.24 7.04 -4.68
CA GLY A 293 22.61 6.64 -4.37
C GLY A 293 23.47 7.74 -3.74
N PHE A 294 22.90 8.91 -3.43
CA PHE A 294 23.65 9.98 -2.76
C PHE A 294 23.90 9.62 -1.29
N VAL A 295 25.09 9.95 -0.81
CA VAL A 295 25.52 9.81 0.58
C VAL A 295 25.77 11.18 1.21
N THR A 296 25.46 11.33 2.50
CA THR A 296 25.71 12.59 3.21
C THR A 296 27.21 12.72 3.52
N ILE A 297 27.77 13.91 3.29
CA ILE A 297 29.18 14.22 3.55
C ILE A 297 29.32 15.47 4.44
N PRO A 298 30.47 15.63 5.14
CA PRO A 298 30.76 16.86 5.87
C PRO A 298 30.73 18.09 4.94
N PHE A 299 30.15 19.18 5.43
CA PHE A 299 30.10 20.45 4.70
C PHE A 299 31.49 21.11 4.76
N LYS A 300 32.24 21.08 3.65
CA LYS A 300 33.66 21.49 3.62
C LYS A 300 33.93 22.92 3.10
N TYR A 301 32.91 23.76 2.89
CA TYR A 301 33.07 25.06 2.21
C TYR A 301 32.24 26.18 2.85
N ASP A 302 32.59 27.42 2.49
CA ASP A 302 31.85 28.63 2.82
C ASP A 302 30.39 28.51 2.34
N ASN A 303 29.45 28.70 3.27
CA ASN A 303 28.02 28.56 2.96
C ASN A 303 27.56 29.76 2.12
N LYS A 304 27.20 29.51 0.85
CA LYS A 304 26.64 30.54 -0.06
C LYS A 304 25.30 31.10 0.44
N TYR A 305 24.68 30.43 1.40
CA TYR A 305 23.37 30.74 1.95
C TYR A 305 23.46 31.00 3.45
N LYS A 306 22.54 31.81 3.98
CA LYS A 306 22.40 32.00 5.43
C LYS A 306 21.74 30.80 6.11
N ARG A 307 20.95 30.02 5.37
CA ARG A 307 20.24 28.85 5.91
C ARG A 307 21.20 27.69 6.17
N GLU A 308 20.87 26.88 7.16
CA GLU A 308 21.59 25.65 7.45
C GLU A 308 21.42 24.64 6.31
N LEU A 309 22.52 23.98 5.94
CA LEU A 309 22.56 23.01 4.85
C LEU A 309 23.37 21.79 5.27
N ILE A 310 22.98 20.64 4.74
CA ILE A 310 23.78 19.43 4.66
C ILE A 310 24.14 19.20 3.20
N ARG A 311 25.33 18.63 2.96
CA ARG A 311 25.78 18.28 1.62
C ARG A 311 25.66 16.77 1.41
N MET A 312 25.25 16.39 0.21
CA MET A 312 25.26 15.00 -0.23
C MET A 312 26.03 14.87 -1.54
N GLU A 313 26.69 13.73 -1.75
CA GLU A 313 27.43 13.43 -2.97
C GLU A 313 27.04 12.08 -3.57
N LEU A 314 27.19 11.97 -4.88
CA LEU A 314 27.11 10.74 -5.66
C LEU A 314 28.37 10.64 -6.53
N ASN A 315 29.14 9.58 -6.32
CA ASN A 315 30.30 9.28 -7.16
C ASN A 315 29.88 8.42 -8.35
N LEU A 316 30.15 8.92 -9.56
CA LEU A 316 29.86 8.24 -10.83
C LEU A 316 31.14 7.51 -11.26
N ARG A 317 31.15 6.19 -11.14
CA ARG A 317 32.30 5.35 -11.51
C ARG A 317 32.66 5.51 -12.98
#